data_AF-A0A7S1GGX9-F1
#
_entry.id   AF-A0A7S1GGX9-F1
#
_cell.length_a   1.000
_cell.length_b   1.000
_cell.length_c   1.000
_cell.angle_alpha   90.00
_cell.angle_beta   90.00
_cell.angle_gamma   90.00
#
_symmetry.space_group_name_H-M   'P 1'
#
loop_
_entity.id
_entity.type
_entity.pdbx_description
1 polymer ?
#
loop_
_entity_poly.entity_id
_entity_poly.type
_entity_poly.pdbx_seq_one_letter_code
_entity_poly.pdbx_strand_id
1 'polypeptide(L)'
;MEEEQQDEEERAMQVQQGIESIVDEFYRNSRISSMPLGQSGKERMECFQVYPFCSLRGSLEIGADTVVFRPYCSDRLGRVRIKKSEILLVRKRPYIVDCNACEIYFGRRASVFFVFEHDEDATRLVQRLKEFARYTMIQDVGHIQRLWLEDSVSNFQYLMYLNDLAGRSYKNIHRYPVFPWVLSDYTSDSLNLRSPNVYRNLSKPIAALTEKKAMQGLEMYQALKESNVEDPWMFGSHYSNPGIVVFFTVRQNPKLMLKLQGGSFDHPNRMFRSIPAAWASVSSASGSDVKELIPQLYDPQAGLQILRNNQYISLGGDFGHLKKVILPPWATSIE
;
A
#
# COMPACT_ATOMS: atom_id res chain seq x y z
N MET A 1 18.42 32.77 -9.18
CA MET A 1 19.01 31.51 -8.68
C MET A 1 19.09 31.53 -7.16
N GLU A 2 19.74 32.51 -6.52
CA GLU A 2 19.80 32.58 -5.04
C GLU A 2 18.43 32.79 -4.38
N GLU A 3 17.57 33.70 -4.89
CA GLU A 3 16.21 33.89 -4.35
C GLU A 3 15.31 32.65 -4.50
N GLU A 4 15.41 31.93 -5.62
CA GLU A 4 14.64 30.68 -5.85
C GLU A 4 15.08 29.56 -4.89
N GLN A 5 16.36 29.54 -4.53
CA GLN A 5 16.94 28.55 -3.65
C GLN A 5 16.57 28.81 -2.17
N GLN A 6 16.50 30.09 -1.81
CA GLN A 6 16.07 30.55 -0.47
C GLN A 6 14.57 30.30 -0.24
N ASP A 7 13.73 30.56 -1.25
CA ASP A 7 12.29 30.24 -1.24
C ASP A 7 12.03 28.72 -1.15
N GLU A 8 12.86 27.90 -1.81
CA GLU A 8 12.76 26.43 -1.73
C GLU A 8 13.14 25.90 -0.33
N GLU A 9 14.17 26.47 0.31
CA GLU A 9 14.60 26.09 1.67
C GLU A 9 13.57 26.48 2.74
N GLU A 10 12.97 27.66 2.64
CA GLU A 10 11.94 28.11 3.59
C GLU A 10 10.67 27.24 3.51
N ARG A 11 10.26 26.84 2.30
CA ARG A 11 9.15 25.89 2.09
C ARG A 11 9.44 24.51 2.67
N ALA A 12 10.67 24.00 2.49
CA ALA A 12 11.07 22.71 3.04
C ALA A 12 11.01 22.72 4.58
N MET A 13 11.42 23.83 5.21
CA MET A 13 11.37 23.98 6.67
C MET A 13 9.94 24.04 7.22
N GLN A 14 9.03 24.72 6.53
CA GLN A 14 7.60 24.75 6.90
C GLN A 14 6.94 23.38 6.78
N VAL A 15 7.28 22.60 5.74
CA VAL A 15 6.78 21.22 5.59
C VAL A 15 7.30 20.31 6.70
N GLN A 16 8.57 20.44 7.08
CA GLN A 16 9.19 19.70 8.19
C GLN A 16 8.45 19.97 9.52
N GLN A 17 8.23 21.24 9.87
CA GLN A 17 7.52 21.64 11.08
C GLN A 17 6.05 21.16 11.09
N GLY A 18 5.36 21.22 9.94
CA GLY A 18 4.00 20.71 9.81
C GLY A 18 3.90 19.19 9.97
N ILE A 19 4.95 18.45 9.59
CA ILE A 19 5.03 17.01 9.80
C ILE A 19 5.23 16.68 11.28
N GLU A 20 6.15 17.36 11.97
CA GLU A 20 6.44 17.16 13.39
C GLU A 20 5.19 17.42 14.26
N SER A 21 4.47 18.51 13.99
CA SER A 21 3.23 18.85 14.70
C SER A 21 2.15 17.77 14.59
N ILE A 22 1.98 17.18 13.41
CA ILE A 22 0.98 16.11 13.17
C ILE A 22 1.40 14.80 13.83
N VAL A 23 2.69 14.51 13.87
CA VAL A 23 3.23 13.33 14.58
C VAL A 23 2.97 13.47 16.09
N ASP A 24 3.20 14.65 16.67
CA ASP A 24 2.96 14.93 18.08
C ASP A 24 1.48 14.90 18.48
N GLU A 25 0.59 15.43 17.64
CA GLU A 25 -0.85 15.36 17.86
C GLU A 25 -1.33 13.89 17.85
N PHE A 26 -0.73 13.08 16.97
CA PHE A 26 -1.04 11.67 16.84
C PHE A 26 -0.57 10.84 18.06
N TYR A 27 0.64 11.07 18.58
CA TYR A 27 1.14 10.39 19.78
C TYR A 27 0.37 10.79 21.05
N ARG A 28 -0.06 12.06 21.16
CA ARG A 28 -0.92 12.52 22.26
C ARG A 28 -2.27 11.80 22.29
N ASN A 29 -2.86 11.55 21.14
CA ASN A 29 -4.16 10.87 21.02
C ASN A 29 -4.11 9.35 21.26
N SER A 30 -2.91 8.77 21.35
CA SER A 30 -2.71 7.34 21.65
C SER A 30 -2.84 7.02 23.16
N ARG A 31 -2.98 8.04 24.01
CA ARG A 31 -3.18 7.90 25.47
C ARG A 31 -4.51 8.55 25.89
N ILE A 32 -5.66 7.88 25.75
CA ILE A 32 -6.92 8.39 26.32
C ILE A 32 -7.76 7.28 26.97
N SER A 33 -8.22 7.62 28.18
CA SER A 33 -9.08 6.91 29.12
C SER A 33 -10.48 6.62 28.60
N SER A 34 -11.14 5.62 29.20
CA SER A 34 -12.52 5.22 28.91
C SER A 34 -13.52 6.37 29.12
N MET A 35 -14.43 6.55 28.14
CA MET A 35 -15.63 7.37 28.28
C MET A 35 -16.88 6.49 28.31
N PRO A 36 -17.93 6.86 29.07
CA PRO A 36 -19.14 6.04 29.18
C PRO A 36 -20.04 6.14 27.93
N LEU A 37 -20.72 5.03 27.61
CA LEU A 37 -21.64 4.90 26.48
C LEU A 37 -22.98 5.62 26.76
N GLY A 38 -23.38 6.51 25.85
CA GLY A 38 -24.75 7.04 25.76
C GLY A 38 -25.69 6.09 24.99
N GLN A 39 -26.90 5.89 25.53
CA GLN A 39 -27.96 5.06 24.96
C GLN A 39 -28.76 5.81 23.88
N SER A 40 -28.94 5.17 22.73
CA SER A 40 -29.95 5.48 21.71
C SER A 40 -30.06 4.23 20.83
N GLY A 41 -31.28 3.80 20.47
CA GLY A 41 -31.62 2.54 19.78
C GLY A 41 -31.07 2.34 18.36
N LYS A 42 -29.84 2.81 18.09
CA LYS A 42 -29.02 2.48 16.94
C LYS A 42 -28.14 1.30 17.30
N GLU A 43 -28.01 0.35 16.38
CA GLU A 43 -27.03 -0.71 16.49
C GLU A 43 -25.63 -0.08 16.47
N ARG A 44 -24.91 -0.27 17.58
CA ARG A 44 -23.57 0.24 17.82
C ARG A 44 -22.60 -0.92 17.87
N MET A 45 -21.53 -0.82 17.09
CA MET A 45 -20.47 -1.83 17.01
C MET A 45 -19.15 -1.17 17.38
N GLU A 46 -18.43 -1.77 18.32
CA GLU A 46 -17.08 -1.34 18.68
C GLU A 46 -16.11 -1.79 17.60
N CYS A 47 -15.26 -0.88 17.11
CA CYS A 47 -14.33 -1.20 16.04
C CYS A 47 -13.13 -0.25 15.99
N PHE A 48 -12.20 -0.57 15.12
CA PHE A 48 -11.04 0.24 14.80
C PHE A 48 -11.11 0.69 13.36
N GLN A 49 -11.05 2.00 13.10
CA GLN A 49 -10.76 2.50 11.76
C GLN A 49 -9.26 2.39 11.49
N VAL A 50 -8.88 1.67 10.45
CA VAL A 50 -7.48 1.42 10.11
C VAL A 50 -6.96 2.42 9.09
N TYR A 51 -5.75 2.89 9.36
CA TYR A 51 -4.89 3.66 8.48
C TYR A 51 -3.52 2.95 8.40
N PRO A 52 -2.66 3.26 7.42
CA PRO A 52 -1.30 2.73 7.40
C PRO A 52 -0.54 3.06 8.70
N PHE A 53 -0.05 2.02 9.39
CA PHE A 53 0.65 2.06 10.70
C PHE A 53 -0.14 2.61 11.89
N CYS A 54 -1.45 2.86 11.75
CA CYS A 54 -2.25 3.29 12.90
C CYS A 54 -3.72 2.90 12.80
N SER A 55 -4.38 2.88 13.94
CA SER A 55 -5.82 2.70 14.01
C SER A 55 -6.44 3.66 15.02
N LEU A 56 -7.69 4.03 14.77
CA LEU A 56 -8.50 4.82 15.70
C LEU A 56 -9.58 3.92 16.27
N ARG A 57 -9.59 3.75 17.59
CA ARG A 57 -10.68 3.06 18.28
C ARG A 57 -11.92 3.95 18.32
N GLY A 58 -13.08 3.36 18.10
CA GLY A 58 -14.33 4.07 18.17
C GLY A 58 -15.53 3.15 18.04
N SER A 59 -16.68 3.77 17.81
CA SER A 59 -17.94 3.07 17.58
C SER A 59 -18.49 3.37 16.21
N LEU A 60 -18.94 2.33 15.51
CA LEU A 60 -19.73 2.41 14.30
C LEU A 60 -21.21 2.33 14.64
N GLU A 61 -21.99 3.32 14.22
CA GLU A 61 -23.44 3.33 14.35
C GLU A 61 -24.09 3.19 12.96
N ILE A 62 -24.99 2.22 12.84
CA ILE A 62 -25.80 2.02 11.63
C ILE A 62 -27.16 2.69 11.85
N GLY A 63 -27.35 3.86 11.24
CA GLY A 63 -28.64 4.56 11.22
C GLY A 63 -29.55 4.12 10.08
N ALA A 64 -30.69 4.79 9.92
CA ALA A 64 -31.63 4.53 8.81
C ALA A 64 -30.97 4.76 7.44
N ASP A 65 -30.39 5.95 7.21
CA ASP A 65 -29.82 6.34 5.90
C ASP A 65 -28.29 6.46 5.89
N THR A 66 -27.65 6.39 7.06
CA THR A 66 -26.21 6.66 7.19
C THR A 66 -25.52 5.67 8.10
N VAL A 67 -24.26 5.36 7.77
CA VAL A 67 -23.31 4.68 8.65
C VAL A 67 -22.35 5.75 9.20
N VAL A 68 -22.18 5.81 10.52
CA VAL A 68 -21.35 6.82 11.17
C VAL A 68 -20.33 6.17 12.09
N PHE A 69 -19.05 6.40 11.85
CA PHE A 69 -17.99 6.06 12.79
C PHE A 69 -17.63 7.29 13.63
N ARG A 70 -17.54 7.10 14.95
CA ARG A 70 -17.08 8.12 15.90
C ARG A 70 -15.85 7.59 16.65
N PRO A 71 -14.66 8.17 16.43
CA PRO A 71 -13.49 7.82 17.23
C PRO A 71 -13.63 8.34 18.66
N TYR A 72 -13.03 7.64 19.62
CA TYR A 72 -13.08 8.06 21.04
C TYR A 72 -12.09 9.15 21.39
N CYS A 73 -11.02 9.32 20.60
CA CYS A 73 -10.00 10.31 20.86
C CYS A 73 -10.39 11.73 20.41
N SER A 74 -11.43 11.90 19.59
CA SER A 74 -11.83 13.21 19.07
C SER A 74 -13.25 13.21 18.53
N ASP A 75 -13.99 14.29 18.79
CA ASP A 75 -15.32 14.50 18.20
C ASP A 75 -15.29 14.94 16.73
N ARG A 76 -14.12 15.38 16.23
CA ARG A 76 -13.96 15.93 14.86
C ARG A 76 -12.99 15.12 14.01
N LEU A 77 -11.80 14.83 14.52
CA LEU A 77 -10.75 14.15 13.76
C LEU A 77 -11.08 12.67 13.61
N GLY A 78 -11.03 12.15 12.38
CA GLY A 78 -11.26 10.73 12.09
C GLY A 78 -12.73 10.30 12.10
N ARG A 79 -13.68 11.22 12.27
CA ARG A 79 -15.11 10.90 12.13
C ARG A 79 -15.44 10.57 10.68
N VAL A 80 -16.15 9.46 10.46
CA VAL A 80 -16.62 9.06 9.13
C VAL A 80 -18.15 9.08 9.11
N ARG A 81 -18.72 9.65 8.05
CA ARG A 81 -20.16 9.60 7.79
C ARG A 81 -20.38 9.20 6.33
N ILE A 82 -21.03 8.05 6.12
CA ILE A 82 -21.32 7.49 4.80
C ILE A 82 -22.83 7.45 4.64
N LYS A 83 -23.35 8.03 3.55
CA LYS A 83 -24.74 7.79 3.16
C LYS A 83 -24.85 6.42 2.52
N LYS A 84 -25.85 5.64 2.90
CA LYS A 84 -26.06 4.29 2.35
C LYS A 84 -26.24 4.30 0.83
N SER A 85 -26.92 5.32 0.30
CA SER A 85 -27.09 5.53 -1.14
C SER A 85 -25.80 5.81 -1.90
N GLU A 86 -24.72 6.16 -1.22
CA GLU A 86 -23.40 6.40 -1.82
C GLU A 86 -22.48 5.17 -1.73
N ILE A 87 -22.93 4.08 -1.09
CA ILE A 87 -22.16 2.84 -0.97
C ILE A 87 -22.07 2.16 -2.33
N LEU A 88 -20.84 1.99 -2.81
CA LEU A 88 -20.54 1.33 -4.06
C LEU A 88 -20.34 -0.17 -3.88
N LEU A 89 -19.55 -0.55 -2.87
CA LEU A 89 -19.14 -1.92 -2.64
C LEU A 89 -18.78 -2.12 -1.17
N VAL A 90 -19.09 -3.29 -0.63
CA VAL A 90 -18.74 -3.69 0.74
C VAL A 90 -18.00 -5.02 0.69
N ARG A 91 -16.82 -5.08 1.31
CA ARG A 91 -15.94 -6.25 1.28
C ARG A 91 -15.63 -6.72 2.68
N LYS A 92 -15.81 -8.02 2.93
CA LYS A 92 -15.15 -8.67 4.05
C LYS A 92 -13.65 -8.76 3.73
N ARG A 93 -12.80 -8.45 4.70
CA ARG A 93 -11.36 -8.36 4.53
C ARG A 93 -10.63 -9.10 5.65
N PRO A 94 -9.46 -9.66 5.35
CA PRO A 94 -8.54 -10.09 6.38
C PRO A 94 -7.73 -8.92 6.94
N TYR A 95 -7.45 -8.96 8.24
CA TYR A 95 -6.53 -8.07 8.92
C TYR A 95 -5.51 -8.90 9.72
N ILE A 96 -4.23 -8.74 9.40
CA ILE A 96 -3.15 -9.62 9.88
C ILE A 96 -3.45 -11.07 9.49
N VAL A 97 -3.98 -11.90 10.40
CA VAL A 97 -4.36 -13.31 10.17
C VAL A 97 -5.87 -13.54 10.18
N ASP A 98 -6.65 -12.66 10.83
CA ASP A 98 -8.08 -12.87 11.07
C ASP A 98 -8.94 -12.28 9.94
N CYS A 99 -10.12 -12.85 9.71
CA CYS A 99 -11.10 -12.34 8.72
C CYS A 99 -12.06 -11.30 9.29
N ASN A 100 -11.69 -10.63 10.38
CA ASN A 100 -12.50 -9.73 11.19
C ASN A 100 -12.56 -8.27 10.69
N ALA A 101 -12.39 -8.03 9.40
CA ALA A 101 -12.41 -6.67 8.86
C ALA A 101 -13.44 -6.45 7.75
N CYS A 102 -13.84 -5.19 7.58
CA CYS A 102 -14.77 -4.72 6.58
C CYS A 102 -14.23 -3.48 5.88
N GLU A 103 -14.20 -3.49 4.55
CA GLU A 103 -13.89 -2.32 3.75
C GLU A 103 -15.13 -1.86 2.99
N ILE A 104 -15.48 -0.58 3.17
CA ILE A 104 -16.63 0.06 2.52
C ILE A 104 -16.10 1.05 1.50
N TYR A 105 -16.46 0.84 0.24
CA TYR A 105 -16.20 1.76 -0.88
C TYR A 105 -17.43 2.62 -1.12
N PHE A 106 -17.23 3.93 -1.25
CA PHE A 106 -18.33 4.88 -1.41
C PHE A 106 -17.90 6.14 -2.19
N GLY A 107 -18.88 6.83 -2.77
CA GLY A 107 -18.67 8.09 -3.49
C GLY A 107 -17.69 7.96 -4.67
N ARG A 108 -16.91 9.01 -4.94
CA ARG A 108 -15.95 9.05 -6.07
C ARG A 108 -14.53 8.61 -5.63
N ARG A 109 -14.37 7.33 -5.27
CA ARG A 109 -13.08 6.67 -4.91
C ARG A 109 -12.64 6.76 -3.44
N ALA A 110 -13.57 6.92 -2.50
CA ALA A 110 -13.24 6.77 -1.09
C ALA A 110 -13.42 5.31 -0.64
N SER A 111 -12.57 4.86 0.27
CA SER A 111 -12.83 3.68 1.08
C SER A 111 -12.48 3.93 2.54
N VAL A 112 -13.14 3.20 3.43
CA VAL A 112 -12.78 3.09 4.85
C VAL A 112 -12.66 1.63 5.23
N PHE A 113 -11.71 1.33 6.10
CA PHE A 113 -11.38 -0.02 6.54
C PHE A 113 -11.58 -0.10 8.04
N PHE A 114 -12.49 -0.97 8.47
CA PHE A 114 -12.80 -1.22 9.86
C PHE A 114 -12.36 -2.62 10.25
N VAL A 115 -11.74 -2.74 11.43
CA VAL A 115 -11.40 -4.02 12.07
C VAL A 115 -12.23 -4.16 13.33
N PHE A 116 -12.74 -5.36 13.53
CA PHE A 116 -13.56 -5.72 14.68
C PHE A 116 -12.80 -6.72 15.55
N GLU A 117 -13.19 -6.86 16.80
CA GLU A 117 -12.61 -7.86 17.69
C GLU A 117 -12.98 -9.28 17.21
N HIS A 118 -14.21 -9.45 16.74
CA HIS A 118 -14.78 -10.73 16.33
C HIS A 118 -15.16 -10.76 14.85
N ASP A 119 -15.03 -11.92 14.21
CA ASP A 119 -15.35 -12.13 12.80
C ASP A 119 -16.85 -11.94 12.50
N GLU A 120 -17.68 -12.30 13.47
CA GLU A 120 -19.12 -12.19 13.42
C GLU A 120 -19.57 -10.74 13.23
N ASP A 121 -18.89 -9.79 13.86
CA ASP A 121 -19.19 -8.36 13.75
C ASP A 121 -18.89 -7.84 12.34
N ALA A 122 -17.72 -8.16 11.80
CA ALA A 122 -17.38 -7.82 10.43
C ALA A 122 -18.38 -8.44 9.44
N THR A 123 -18.73 -9.71 9.66
CA THR A 123 -19.69 -10.46 8.83
C THR A 123 -21.07 -9.83 8.86
N ARG A 124 -21.57 -9.51 10.05
CA ARG A 124 -22.86 -8.84 10.28
C ARG A 124 -22.91 -7.49 9.58
N LEU A 125 -21.87 -6.66 9.73
CA LEU A 125 -21.79 -5.38 9.04
C LEU A 125 -21.81 -5.54 7.52
N VAL A 126 -21.03 -6.47 6.99
CA VAL A 126 -20.97 -6.75 5.55
C VAL A 126 -22.33 -7.19 5.03
N GLN A 127 -23.01 -8.13 5.71
CA GLN A 127 -24.34 -8.59 5.33
C GLN A 127 -25.35 -7.43 5.32
N ARG A 128 -25.31 -6.58 6.35
CA ARG A 128 -26.25 -5.46 6.47
C ARG A 128 -26.05 -4.38 5.42
N LEU A 129 -24.80 -4.08 5.07
CA LEU A 129 -24.50 -3.01 4.12
C LEU A 129 -24.51 -3.47 2.66
N LYS A 130 -24.39 -4.77 2.39
CA LYS A 130 -24.48 -5.34 1.04
C LYS A 130 -25.79 -5.01 0.33
N GLU A 131 -26.90 -4.93 1.06
CA GLU A 131 -28.22 -4.57 0.51
C GLU A 131 -28.25 -3.15 -0.09
N PHE A 132 -27.36 -2.27 0.38
CA PHE A 132 -27.25 -0.88 -0.10
C PHE A 132 -26.12 -0.69 -1.10
N ALA A 133 -25.30 -1.72 -1.34
CA ALA A 133 -24.17 -1.62 -2.25
C ALA A 133 -24.64 -1.62 -3.70
N ARG A 134 -24.21 -0.61 -4.47
CA ARG A 134 -24.53 -0.51 -5.89
C ARG A 134 -23.97 -1.66 -6.73
N TYR A 135 -22.82 -2.20 -6.34
CA TYR A 135 -22.12 -3.24 -7.05
C TYR A 135 -21.85 -4.46 -6.17
N THR A 136 -21.94 -5.63 -6.79
CA THR A 136 -21.52 -6.90 -6.20
C THR A 136 -20.35 -7.45 -7.02
N MET A 137 -19.30 -7.89 -6.33
CA MET A 137 -18.14 -8.49 -6.99
C MET A 137 -18.42 -9.92 -7.44
N ILE A 138 -17.92 -10.26 -8.63
CA ILE A 138 -17.92 -11.62 -9.17
C ILE A 138 -16.96 -12.47 -8.33
N GLN A 139 -17.47 -13.37 -7.49
CA GLN A 139 -16.59 -14.20 -6.65
C GLN A 139 -15.91 -15.32 -7.45
N ASP A 140 -16.47 -15.68 -8.60
CA ASP A 140 -15.92 -16.71 -9.48
C ASP A 140 -14.70 -16.20 -10.25
N VAL A 141 -13.53 -16.73 -9.88
CA VAL A 141 -12.25 -16.47 -10.54
C VAL A 141 -12.30 -16.90 -12.01
N GLY A 142 -13.00 -18.00 -12.33
CA GLY A 142 -13.10 -18.51 -13.69
C GLY A 142 -13.85 -17.55 -14.62
N HIS A 143 -14.90 -16.90 -14.13
CA HIS A 143 -15.62 -15.88 -14.89
C HIS A 143 -14.74 -14.67 -15.21
N ILE A 144 -14.07 -14.07 -14.21
CA ILE A 144 -13.21 -12.91 -14.49
C ILE A 144 -12.01 -13.29 -15.38
N GLN A 145 -11.50 -14.52 -15.27
CA GLN A 145 -10.46 -15.03 -16.16
C GLN A 145 -10.94 -15.14 -17.61
N ARG A 146 -12.19 -15.58 -17.86
CA ARG A 146 -12.77 -15.57 -19.21
C ARG A 146 -12.84 -14.17 -19.79
N LEU A 147 -13.34 -13.21 -19.02
CA LEU A 147 -13.39 -11.79 -19.46
C LEU A 147 -12.00 -11.25 -19.80
N TRP A 148 -10.96 -11.70 -19.09
CA TRP A 148 -9.58 -11.32 -19.38
C TRP A 148 -9.06 -11.99 -20.67
N LEU A 149 -9.33 -13.28 -20.86
CA LEU A 149 -8.96 -14.01 -22.08
C LEU A 149 -9.70 -13.50 -23.33
N GLU A 150 -10.87 -12.91 -23.15
CA GLU A 150 -11.70 -12.28 -24.20
C GLU A 150 -11.39 -10.79 -24.40
N ASP A 151 -10.30 -10.27 -23.82
CA ASP A 151 -9.88 -8.86 -23.87
C ASP A 151 -10.91 -7.84 -23.35
N SER A 152 -11.94 -8.30 -22.63
CA SER A 152 -12.96 -7.45 -22.02
C SER A 152 -12.45 -6.72 -20.77
N VAL A 153 -11.39 -7.25 -20.15
CA VAL A 153 -10.64 -6.58 -19.09
C VAL A 153 -9.14 -6.62 -19.39
N SER A 154 -8.47 -5.49 -19.17
CA SER A 154 -7.02 -5.39 -19.35
C SER A 154 -6.24 -6.17 -18.29
N ASN A 155 -4.96 -6.47 -18.54
CA ASN A 155 -4.04 -7.05 -17.55
C ASN A 155 -4.04 -6.28 -16.23
N PHE A 156 -4.04 -4.95 -16.27
CA PHE A 156 -4.07 -4.11 -15.07
C PHE A 156 -5.35 -4.33 -14.26
N GLN A 157 -6.52 -4.30 -14.92
CA GLN A 157 -7.81 -4.53 -14.27
C GLN A 157 -7.90 -5.94 -13.69
N TYR A 158 -7.43 -6.94 -14.44
CA TYR A 158 -7.40 -8.32 -13.99
C TYR A 158 -6.51 -8.51 -12.75
N LEU A 159 -5.29 -7.95 -12.76
CA LEU A 159 -4.39 -7.99 -11.60
C LEU A 159 -4.98 -7.26 -10.38
N MET A 160 -5.60 -6.09 -10.58
CA MET A 160 -6.31 -5.39 -9.51
C MET A 160 -7.45 -6.23 -8.94
N TYR A 161 -8.17 -6.95 -9.80
CA TYR A 161 -9.24 -7.86 -9.41
C TYR A 161 -8.73 -9.03 -8.56
N LEU A 162 -7.65 -9.68 -9.00
CA LEU A 162 -7.02 -10.77 -8.25
C LEU A 162 -6.49 -10.28 -6.88
N ASN A 163 -5.90 -9.09 -6.83
CA ASN A 163 -5.49 -8.46 -5.58
C ASN A 163 -6.69 -8.24 -4.64
N ASP A 164 -7.82 -7.75 -5.16
CA ASP A 164 -9.04 -7.56 -4.38
C ASP A 164 -9.60 -8.89 -3.83
N LEU A 165 -9.68 -9.92 -4.67
CA LEU A 165 -10.13 -11.25 -4.24
C LEU A 165 -9.22 -11.86 -3.18
N ALA A 166 -7.90 -11.64 -3.28
CA ALA A 166 -6.92 -12.05 -2.28
C ALA A 166 -6.98 -11.23 -0.97
N GLY A 167 -7.93 -10.30 -0.85
CA GLY A 167 -8.12 -9.48 0.35
C GLY A 167 -7.10 -8.35 0.51
N ARG A 168 -6.40 -7.97 -0.57
CA ARG A 168 -5.45 -6.85 -0.56
C ARG A 168 -6.20 -5.52 -0.68
N SER A 169 -5.68 -4.49 -0.03
CA SER A 169 -6.28 -3.15 0.01
C SER A 169 -5.24 -2.06 0.19
N TYR A 170 -5.46 -0.91 -0.44
CA TYR A 170 -4.66 0.29 -0.24
C TYR A 170 -4.72 0.84 1.20
N LYS A 171 -5.73 0.45 1.99
CA LYS A 171 -5.87 0.86 3.40
C LYS A 171 -5.07 0.00 4.36
N ASN A 172 -4.72 -1.22 3.96
CA ASN A 172 -3.93 -2.14 4.78
C ASN A 172 -2.52 -2.27 4.19
N ILE A 173 -1.57 -1.56 4.79
CA ILE A 173 -0.18 -1.54 4.31
C ILE A 173 0.53 -2.90 4.38
N HIS A 174 0.09 -3.79 5.27
CA HIS A 174 0.63 -5.16 5.36
C HIS A 174 0.11 -6.06 4.24
N ARG A 175 -1.03 -5.72 3.63
CA ARG A 175 -1.66 -6.46 2.52
C ARG A 175 -1.93 -5.53 1.34
N TYR A 176 -0.92 -4.73 0.98
CA TYR A 176 -1.03 -3.81 -0.15
C TYR A 176 -1.16 -4.59 -1.47
N PRO A 177 -1.83 -4.03 -2.49
CA PRO A 177 -1.84 -4.63 -3.83
C PRO A 177 -0.43 -4.78 -4.40
N VAL A 178 -0.17 -5.88 -5.10
CA VAL A 178 1.13 -6.25 -5.66
C VAL A 178 1.03 -6.42 -7.16
N PHE A 179 2.00 -5.86 -7.88
CA PHE A 179 2.17 -5.99 -9.32
C PHE A 179 3.56 -6.55 -9.62
N PRO A 180 3.71 -7.34 -10.68
CA PRO A 180 5.01 -7.88 -11.03
C PRO A 180 5.90 -6.77 -11.65
N TRP A 181 7.22 -6.90 -11.49
CA TRP A 181 8.15 -6.35 -12.48
C TRP A 181 7.86 -6.99 -13.85
N VAL A 182 7.69 -6.20 -14.90
CA VAL A 182 7.44 -6.71 -16.27
C VAL A 182 8.65 -6.55 -17.17
N LEU A 183 9.26 -5.37 -17.20
CA LEU A 183 10.48 -5.14 -17.96
C LEU A 183 11.72 -5.57 -17.18
N SER A 184 12.77 -5.94 -17.91
CA SER A 184 14.09 -6.30 -17.39
C SER A 184 15.21 -5.36 -17.87
N ASP A 185 14.93 -4.47 -18.83
CA ASP A 185 15.88 -3.49 -19.35
C ASP A 185 15.52 -2.07 -18.91
N TYR A 186 16.36 -1.51 -18.05
CA TYR A 186 16.25 -0.14 -17.53
C TYR A 186 17.53 0.66 -17.80
N THR A 187 18.40 0.19 -18.69
CA THR A 187 19.73 0.77 -18.94
C THR A 187 19.94 1.20 -20.38
N SER A 188 19.23 0.61 -21.33
CA SER A 188 19.34 0.98 -22.75
C SER A 188 18.76 2.36 -23.05
N ASP A 189 19.34 3.07 -24.02
CA ASP A 189 18.84 4.36 -24.52
C ASP A 189 17.50 4.24 -25.25
N SER A 190 17.18 3.06 -25.75
CA SER A 190 15.92 2.77 -26.44
C SER A 190 15.36 1.41 -26.00
N LEU A 191 14.03 1.28 -25.98
CA LEU A 191 13.34 0.07 -25.55
C LEU A 191 12.52 -0.52 -26.71
N ASN A 192 12.94 -1.67 -27.23
CA ASN A 192 12.18 -2.39 -28.24
C ASN A 192 11.24 -3.41 -27.57
N LEU A 193 9.97 -3.03 -27.41
CA LEU A 193 8.92 -3.89 -26.82
C LEU A 193 8.60 -5.16 -27.63
N ARG A 194 9.10 -5.30 -28.86
CA ARG A 194 9.00 -6.54 -29.65
C ARG A 194 10.09 -7.54 -29.31
N SER A 195 11.14 -7.12 -28.60
CA SER A 195 12.21 -8.01 -28.19
C SER A 195 11.78 -8.81 -26.96
N PRO A 196 11.81 -10.16 -26.98
CA PRO A 196 11.49 -10.95 -25.79
C PRO A 196 12.49 -10.72 -24.65
N ASN A 197 13.70 -10.24 -24.95
CA ASN A 197 14.78 -10.07 -23.96
C ASN A 197 14.56 -8.87 -23.02
N VAL A 198 13.68 -7.92 -23.36
CA VAL A 198 13.37 -6.77 -22.49
C VAL A 198 12.35 -7.10 -21.42
N TYR A 199 11.83 -8.33 -21.39
CA TYR A 199 10.84 -8.78 -20.42
C TYR A 199 11.47 -9.67 -19.36
N ARG A 200 11.03 -9.49 -18.13
CA ARG A 200 11.32 -10.41 -17.04
C ARG A 200 10.65 -11.75 -17.31
N ASN A 201 11.33 -12.85 -16.99
CA ASN A 201 10.68 -14.14 -16.94
C ASN A 201 9.65 -14.19 -15.79
N LEU A 202 8.37 -14.08 -16.12
CA LEU A 202 7.25 -14.07 -15.17
C LEU A 202 6.96 -15.45 -14.54
N SER A 203 7.52 -16.55 -15.06
CA SER A 203 7.36 -17.88 -14.47
C SER A 203 8.22 -18.09 -13.21
N LYS A 204 9.14 -17.16 -12.92
CA LYS A 204 10.02 -17.19 -11.76
C LYS A 204 9.68 -16.04 -10.79
N PRO A 205 9.74 -16.24 -9.47
CA PRO A 205 9.70 -15.11 -8.53
C PRO A 205 11.00 -14.30 -8.60
N ILE A 206 10.99 -13.04 -8.15
CA ILE A 206 12.20 -12.21 -8.02
C ILE A 206 13.27 -12.90 -7.15
N ALA A 207 12.84 -13.63 -6.13
CA ALA A 207 13.70 -14.38 -5.23
C ALA A 207 14.48 -15.51 -5.93
N ALA A 208 14.02 -15.99 -7.08
CA ALA A 208 14.67 -17.04 -7.87
C ALA A 208 14.90 -16.59 -9.32
N LEU A 209 15.04 -15.28 -9.54
CA LEU A 209 15.15 -14.71 -10.89
C LEU A 209 16.38 -15.22 -11.64
N THR A 210 17.50 -15.36 -10.93
CA THR A 210 18.74 -15.95 -11.44
C THR A 210 18.95 -17.34 -10.81
N GLU A 211 19.70 -18.19 -11.51
CA GLU A 211 20.06 -19.51 -11.01
C GLU A 211 20.80 -19.45 -9.68
N LYS A 212 21.71 -18.48 -9.51
CA LYS A 212 22.42 -18.25 -8.25
C LYS A 212 21.46 -17.98 -7.08
N LYS A 213 20.47 -17.09 -7.24
CA LYS A 213 19.49 -16.82 -6.16
C LYS A 213 18.62 -18.05 -5.87
N ALA A 214 18.26 -18.80 -6.92
CA ALA A 214 17.49 -20.05 -6.76
C ALA A 214 18.28 -21.10 -5.96
N MET A 215 19.56 -21.29 -6.26
CA MET A 215 20.44 -22.21 -5.51
C MET A 215 20.60 -21.76 -4.06
N GLN A 216 20.84 -20.47 -3.80
CA GLN A 216 20.94 -19.93 -2.43
C GLN A 216 19.66 -20.18 -1.60
N GLY A 217 18.49 -20.05 -2.22
CA GLY A 217 17.22 -20.38 -1.56
C GLY A 217 17.06 -21.87 -1.24
N LEU A 218 17.52 -22.75 -2.13
CA LEU A 218 17.51 -24.19 -1.90
C LEU A 218 18.51 -24.61 -0.81
N GLU A 219 19.72 -24.05 -0.83
CA GLU A 219 20.75 -24.26 0.21
C GLU A 219 20.24 -23.83 1.59
N MET A 220 19.59 -22.66 1.67
CA MET A 220 18.96 -22.19 2.91
C MET A 220 17.89 -23.17 3.40
N TYR A 221 16.99 -23.62 2.52
CA TYR A 221 15.95 -24.58 2.87
C TYR A 221 16.53 -25.91 3.37
N GLN A 222 17.58 -26.41 2.72
CA GLN A 222 18.27 -27.64 3.13
C GLN A 222 18.93 -27.48 4.50
N ALA A 223 19.66 -26.37 4.73
CA ALA A 223 20.30 -26.09 6.01
C ALA A 223 19.29 -25.98 7.18
N LEU A 224 18.14 -25.33 6.95
CA LEU A 224 17.07 -25.23 7.95
C LEU A 224 16.44 -26.60 8.25
N LYS A 225 16.27 -27.43 7.21
CA LYS A 225 15.74 -28.80 7.35
C LYS A 225 16.71 -29.68 8.15
N GLU A 226 18.00 -29.61 7.87
CA GLU A 226 19.05 -30.31 8.62
C GLU A 226 19.14 -29.85 10.08
N SER A 227 18.81 -28.59 10.34
CA SER A 227 18.73 -28.00 11.68
C SER A 227 17.41 -28.28 12.41
N ASN A 228 16.50 -29.09 11.84
CA ASN A 228 15.18 -29.43 12.39
C ASN A 228 14.28 -28.21 12.70
N VAL A 229 14.33 -27.17 11.87
CA VAL A 229 13.36 -26.06 11.94
C VAL A 229 11.98 -26.56 11.50
N GLU A 230 10.93 -26.23 12.28
CA GLU A 230 9.55 -26.74 12.09
C GLU A 230 8.97 -26.41 10.69
N ASP A 231 9.19 -25.19 10.21
CA ASP A 231 8.79 -24.72 8.87
C ASP A 231 10.00 -24.17 8.10
N PRO A 232 10.77 -25.02 7.41
CA PRO A 232 11.92 -24.58 6.63
C PRO A 232 11.47 -23.73 5.43
N TRP A 233 12.23 -22.67 5.14
CA TRP A 233 11.89 -21.70 4.10
C TRP A 233 13.07 -21.46 3.16
N MET A 234 12.78 -21.04 1.93
CA MET A 234 13.82 -20.71 0.95
C MET A 234 14.28 -19.25 1.06
N PHE A 235 13.36 -18.33 1.34
CA PHE A 235 13.63 -16.90 1.31
C PHE A 235 13.10 -16.22 2.58
N GLY A 236 13.97 -15.56 3.33
CA GLY A 236 13.62 -14.87 4.58
C GLY A 236 13.00 -13.49 4.39
N SER A 237 12.85 -13.03 3.14
CA SER A 237 12.25 -11.73 2.80
C SER A 237 11.00 -11.95 1.94
N HIS A 238 9.96 -11.15 2.20
CA HIS A 238 8.71 -11.21 1.46
C HIS A 238 8.66 -10.13 0.37
N TYR A 239 8.15 -10.49 -0.81
CA TYR A 239 8.05 -9.61 -1.99
C TYR A 239 7.13 -8.38 -1.81
N SER A 240 6.30 -8.41 -0.76
CA SER A 240 5.33 -7.36 -0.41
C SER A 240 5.31 -7.17 1.10
N ASN A 241 5.81 -6.06 1.60
CA ASN A 241 5.76 -5.72 3.01
C ASN A 241 5.64 -4.19 3.18
N PRO A 242 5.30 -3.69 4.39
CA PRO A 242 5.12 -2.26 4.58
C PRO A 242 6.32 -1.41 4.18
N GLY A 243 7.54 -1.89 4.42
CA GLY A 243 8.76 -1.19 4.01
C GLY A 243 8.86 -0.99 2.50
N ILE A 244 8.41 -1.97 1.71
CA ILE A 244 8.36 -1.88 0.22
C ILE A 244 7.36 -0.83 -0.22
N VAL A 245 6.18 -0.83 0.38
CA VAL A 245 5.12 0.15 0.06
C VAL A 245 5.60 1.56 0.38
N VAL A 246 6.19 1.74 1.56
CA VAL A 246 6.79 3.01 1.99
C VAL A 246 7.93 3.43 1.07
N PHE A 247 8.81 2.49 0.68
CA PHE A 247 9.90 2.75 -0.25
C PHE A 247 9.39 3.40 -1.54
N PHE A 248 8.38 2.81 -2.20
CA PHE A 248 7.84 3.38 -3.44
C PHE A 248 7.00 4.65 -3.21
N THR A 249 6.28 4.75 -2.09
CA THR A 249 5.33 5.85 -1.84
C THR A 249 5.89 7.01 -1.03
N VAL A 250 7.19 7.02 -0.70
CA VAL A 250 7.81 8.03 0.19
C VAL A 250 7.55 9.48 -0.24
N ARG A 251 7.47 9.77 -1.54
CA ARG A 251 7.16 11.13 -2.07
C ARG A 251 5.69 11.50 -1.97
N GLN A 252 4.81 10.51 -2.07
CA GLN A 252 3.37 10.71 -1.93
C GLN A 252 2.98 10.85 -0.45
N ASN A 253 3.58 10.02 0.41
CA ASN A 253 3.23 9.88 1.82
C ASN A 253 4.50 9.85 2.71
N PRO A 254 5.27 10.94 2.82
CA PRO A 254 6.53 10.97 3.58
C PRO A 254 6.36 10.58 5.05
N LYS A 255 5.20 10.92 5.63
CA LYS A 255 4.83 10.59 7.02
C LYS A 255 4.90 9.09 7.32
N LEU A 256 4.68 8.23 6.33
CA LEU A 256 4.77 6.78 6.53
C LEU A 256 6.21 6.31 6.71
N MET A 257 7.18 6.95 6.02
CA MET A 257 8.60 6.67 6.22
C MET A 257 9.04 7.10 7.62
N LEU A 258 8.67 8.31 8.03
CA LEU A 258 9.02 8.83 9.36
C LEU A 258 8.45 7.95 10.47
N LYS A 259 7.20 7.48 10.32
CA LYS A 259 6.62 6.51 11.26
C LYS A 259 7.40 5.18 11.29
N LEU A 260 7.80 4.67 10.13
CA LEU A 260 8.51 3.41 10.02
C LEU A 260 9.94 3.49 10.60
N GLN A 261 10.61 4.63 10.47
CA GLN A 261 12.01 4.84 10.85
C GLN A 261 12.18 5.61 12.18
N GLY A 262 11.10 5.83 12.94
CA GLY A 262 11.18 6.45 14.27
C GLY A 262 11.45 7.96 14.26
N GLY A 263 10.98 8.68 13.24
CA GLY A 263 10.99 10.14 13.16
C GLY A 263 11.96 10.72 12.13
N SER A 264 12.78 9.91 11.47
CA SER A 264 13.72 10.33 10.43
C SER A 264 13.45 9.65 9.09
N PHE A 265 14.02 10.16 8.01
CA PHE A 265 14.07 9.43 6.75
C PHE A 265 15.15 8.34 6.81
N ASP A 266 14.98 7.29 6.00
CA ASP A 266 16.01 6.26 5.84
C ASP A 266 17.27 6.86 5.17
N HIS A 267 18.37 6.11 5.17
CA HIS A 267 19.60 6.51 4.49
C HIS A 267 19.31 6.78 3.00
N PRO A 268 19.80 7.88 2.41
CA PRO A 268 19.50 8.26 1.02
C PRO A 268 19.74 7.15 -0.01
N ASN A 269 20.82 6.39 0.16
CA ASN A 269 21.15 5.24 -0.71
C ASN A 269 20.15 4.07 -0.66
N ARG A 270 19.31 3.98 0.38
CA ARG A 270 18.27 2.94 0.54
C ARG A 270 16.88 3.42 0.13
N MET A 271 16.72 4.70 -0.19
CA MET A 271 15.45 5.25 -0.63
C MET A 271 15.21 5.07 -2.13
N PHE A 272 13.93 5.08 -2.52
CA PHE A 272 13.54 4.93 -3.91
C PHE A 272 13.94 6.19 -4.70
N ARG A 273 15.10 6.14 -5.35
CA ARG A 273 15.66 7.27 -6.10
C ARG A 273 15.74 7.04 -7.60
N SER A 274 15.70 5.78 -8.03
CA SER A 274 15.95 5.38 -9.41
C SER A 274 15.23 4.08 -9.70
N ILE A 275 14.46 4.04 -10.80
CA ILE A 275 13.86 2.79 -11.30
C ILE A 275 14.97 1.82 -11.75
N PRO A 276 15.99 2.24 -12.54
CA PRO A 276 17.13 1.38 -12.88
C PRO A 276 17.84 0.80 -11.65
N ALA A 277 18.11 1.61 -10.63
CA ALA A 277 18.77 1.12 -9.41
C ALA A 277 17.87 0.16 -8.62
N ALA A 278 16.57 0.43 -8.55
CA ALA A 278 15.61 -0.47 -7.90
C ALA A 278 15.55 -1.84 -8.60
N TRP A 279 15.54 -1.86 -9.94
CA TRP A 279 15.65 -3.09 -10.71
C TRP A 279 16.98 -3.82 -10.48
N ALA A 280 18.11 -3.11 -10.59
CA ALA A 280 19.43 -3.69 -10.37
C ALA A 280 19.57 -4.32 -8.97
N SER A 281 18.94 -3.71 -7.97
CA SER A 281 18.92 -4.23 -6.60
C SER A 281 18.20 -5.59 -6.51
N VAL A 282 17.04 -5.74 -7.15
CA VAL A 282 16.26 -7.00 -7.14
C VAL A 282 16.81 -8.06 -8.09
N SER A 283 17.43 -7.65 -9.19
CA SER A 283 18.00 -8.55 -10.21
C SER A 283 19.42 -9.03 -9.88
N SER A 284 20.10 -8.35 -8.94
CA SER A 284 21.44 -8.73 -8.48
C SER A 284 21.48 -10.18 -7.98
N ALA A 285 22.49 -10.92 -8.45
CA ALA A 285 22.69 -12.32 -8.11
C ALA A 285 23.16 -12.58 -6.66
N SER A 286 23.48 -11.52 -5.91
CA SER A 286 24.01 -11.61 -4.53
C SER A 286 23.17 -10.83 -3.51
N GLY A 287 22.05 -10.23 -3.91
CA GLY A 287 21.18 -9.44 -3.03
C GLY A 287 20.04 -10.26 -2.43
N SER A 288 19.66 -9.94 -1.19
CA SER A 288 18.45 -10.47 -0.52
C SER A 288 17.17 -9.71 -0.91
N ASP A 289 17.29 -8.69 -1.76
CA ASP A 289 16.19 -7.87 -2.21
C ASP A 289 15.28 -8.65 -3.16
N VAL A 290 14.00 -8.73 -2.80
CA VAL A 290 12.98 -9.50 -3.52
C VAL A 290 11.70 -8.71 -3.79
N LYS A 291 11.78 -7.37 -3.70
CA LYS A 291 10.63 -6.48 -3.82
C LYS A 291 9.95 -6.60 -5.18
N GLU A 292 8.66 -6.93 -5.19
CA GLU A 292 7.79 -6.73 -6.35
C GLU A 292 7.24 -5.29 -6.36
N LEU A 293 6.58 -4.92 -7.45
CA LEU A 293 6.05 -3.57 -7.66
C LEU A 293 4.68 -3.35 -7.00
N ILE A 294 4.28 -2.08 -6.98
CA ILE A 294 2.93 -1.63 -6.61
C ILE A 294 2.17 -1.15 -7.86
N PRO A 295 0.81 -1.18 -7.87
CA PRO A 295 0.02 -0.80 -9.04
C PRO A 295 0.30 0.62 -9.55
N GLN A 296 0.71 1.54 -8.67
CA GLN A 296 0.96 2.93 -9.01
C GLN A 296 2.04 3.13 -10.07
N LEU A 297 2.96 2.17 -10.25
CA LEU A 297 3.96 2.22 -11.31
C LEU A 297 3.39 1.92 -12.71
N TYR A 298 2.14 1.46 -12.79
CA TYR A 298 1.42 1.17 -14.02
C TYR A 298 0.18 2.06 -14.21
N ASP A 299 -0.08 2.99 -13.29
CA ASP A 299 -1.18 3.95 -13.37
C ASP A 299 -0.57 5.35 -13.58
N PRO A 300 -0.82 6.02 -14.71
CA PRO A 300 -0.21 7.33 -14.98
C PRO A 300 -0.53 8.40 -13.92
N GLN A 301 -1.75 8.42 -13.40
CA GLN A 301 -2.16 9.43 -12.41
C GLN A 301 -1.49 9.18 -11.07
N ALA A 302 -1.44 7.93 -10.62
CA ALA A 302 -0.84 7.55 -9.35
C ALA A 302 0.70 7.52 -9.42
N GLY A 303 1.26 7.16 -10.58
CA GLY A 303 2.69 7.15 -10.87
C GLY A 303 3.30 8.53 -10.72
N LEU A 304 2.64 9.57 -11.21
CA LEU A 304 3.05 10.96 -11.03
C LEU A 304 3.20 11.34 -9.54
N GLN A 305 2.34 10.81 -8.67
CA GLN A 305 2.37 11.12 -7.23
C GLN A 305 3.55 10.46 -6.50
N ILE A 306 4.05 9.33 -7.00
CA ILE A 306 5.15 8.58 -6.36
C ILE A 306 6.52 8.86 -7.01
N LEU A 307 6.53 9.29 -8.29
CA LEU A 307 7.75 9.57 -9.05
C LEU A 307 8.16 11.04 -9.03
N ARG A 308 7.22 11.99 -8.85
CA ARG A 308 7.54 13.42 -8.64
C ARG A 308 7.62 13.76 -7.16
N ASN A 309 8.53 14.66 -6.81
CA ASN A 309 8.63 15.23 -5.47
C ASN A 309 7.83 16.53 -5.37
N ASN A 310 6.50 16.45 -5.53
CA ASN A 310 5.63 17.64 -5.52
C ASN A 310 5.57 18.36 -4.16
N GLN A 311 5.97 17.68 -3.09
CA GLN A 311 5.99 18.22 -1.73
C GLN A 311 7.36 18.82 -1.35
N TYR A 312 8.33 18.87 -2.28
CA TYR A 312 9.68 19.38 -2.05
C TYR A 312 10.37 18.77 -0.81
N ILE A 313 10.13 17.48 -0.57
CA ILE A 313 10.62 16.77 0.60
C ILE A 313 12.14 16.60 0.44
N SER A 314 12.91 17.08 1.43
CA SER A 314 14.33 16.75 1.52
C SER A 314 14.50 15.32 2.02
N LEU A 315 14.95 14.45 1.13
CA LEU A 315 15.25 13.05 1.44
C LEU A 315 16.71 12.87 1.94
N GLY A 316 17.38 13.95 2.38
CA GLY A 316 18.72 13.91 2.95
C GLY A 316 19.88 13.63 1.97
N GLY A 317 21.11 13.98 2.39
CA GLY A 317 22.34 13.91 1.58
C GLY A 317 22.37 14.89 0.41
N ASP A 318 23.35 14.76 -0.49
CA ASP A 318 23.48 15.54 -1.75
C ASP A 318 22.24 15.41 -2.68
N PHE A 319 21.30 14.55 -2.31
CA PHE A 319 20.12 14.15 -3.07
C PHE A 319 18.81 14.67 -2.48
N GLY A 320 18.88 15.51 -1.43
CA GLY A 320 17.72 16.18 -0.83
C GLY A 320 16.88 16.98 -1.83
N HIS A 321 17.44 17.32 -3.00
CA HIS A 321 16.79 18.13 -4.03
C HIS A 321 16.30 17.35 -5.26
N LEU A 322 16.26 16.00 -5.23
CA LEU A 322 15.73 15.25 -6.37
C LEU A 322 14.24 15.57 -6.60
N LYS A 323 13.97 16.45 -7.58
CA LYS A 323 12.62 16.86 -8.01
C LYS A 323 11.80 15.67 -8.55
N LYS A 324 12.47 14.61 -9.02
CA LYS A 324 11.86 13.36 -9.50
C LYS A 324 12.76 12.14 -9.31
N VAL A 325 12.16 10.96 -9.33
CA VAL A 325 12.87 9.68 -9.45
C VAL A 325 13.62 9.62 -10.78
N ILE A 326 14.83 9.07 -10.76
CA ILE A 326 15.64 8.83 -11.97
C ILE A 326 14.97 7.73 -12.79
N LEU A 327 14.61 8.09 -14.02
CA LEU A 327 13.98 7.20 -14.98
C LEU A 327 15.04 6.44 -15.79
N PRO A 328 14.66 5.33 -16.44
CA PRO A 328 15.48 4.69 -17.46
C PRO A 328 15.76 5.67 -18.63
N PRO A 329 16.88 5.52 -19.34
CA PRO A 329 17.22 6.42 -20.46
C PRO A 329 16.15 6.47 -21.56
N TRP A 330 15.47 5.35 -21.82
CA TRP A 330 14.38 5.26 -22.80
C TRP A 330 13.08 5.98 -22.38
N ALA A 331 12.97 6.46 -21.14
CA ALA A 331 11.81 7.20 -20.64
C ALA A 331 12.15 8.69 -20.47
N THR A 332 11.70 9.52 -21.41
CA THR A 332 11.98 10.96 -21.45
C THR A 332 11.14 11.76 -20.44
N SER A 333 9.96 11.24 -20.09
CA SER A 333 9.01 11.79 -19.11
C SER A 333 8.49 10.72 -18.15
N ILE A 334 7.78 11.16 -17.11
CA ILE A 334 7.12 10.25 -16.15
C ILE A 334 5.81 9.71 -16.74
N GLU A 335 5.08 10.59 -17.44
CA GLU A 335 4.01 10.23 -18.36
C GLU A 335 4.53 9.35 -19.49
#